data_AF-A0A8B6HK88-F1
#
_entry.id   AF-A0A8B6HK88-F1
#
_cell.length_a   1.000
_cell.length_b   1.000
_cell.length_c   1.000
_cell.angle_alpha   90.00
_cell.angle_beta   90.00
_cell.angle_gamma   90.00
#
_symmetry.space_group_name_H-M   'P 1'
#
loop_
_entity.id
_entity.type
_entity.pdbx_description
1 polymer ?
#
loop_
_entity_poly.entity_id
_entity_poly.type
_entity_poly.pdbx_seq_one_letter_code
_entity_poly.pdbx_strand_id
1 'polypeptide(L)'
;MIHLLQTQRSLDTRPGKAGVQLTAKVYIDVVSKCEMNLRLGNVRLLESDPNAPETKIDADKSGEFRTNLEKSPLAFSFQDGRIEELCTSIPEKTWVLNIKRGILSAVQNSMDDLTQDQTVQETDITGECKTAYTVSSNGWYSRTIKKSKDLLGCTDRHGYNTMMQGTPYKIQSVAMSVHKTSARLVYYRAVYVKRGHVLRPFSRESSGAITKTKQTLKYVTERVSSSSSISIGHRVPLTFVHSNDGRGTIRDVMSKLNEICVSTSDSVKPDTPLLFSGLVRLMKALESDDLEHLQKGERNPILKFFLDAVPMLGTKASLRLITNLINMKEVRGMEANMWLTTLSFIKDPTKEMLNEVKPLISSEDKEEAMLGVSSLVYAYCKKNECENDVDIASIVASIEDKIGVGCYVDKNNLGKVIRSLRSLGNAGFVSNSIRTISNCMTKRENPTEVRLSAIQAFRHNVLSRVRNVLESEEVNQVGSYVWSHLTNLMETSSPLKQDIKNIINDQALKKEFDLEKLKYSRNYEGSFFLEKLNTGASIDSNVVWSSKSFLPRSAMPNITFDLFGHSVNLLEIGGRMEGL
;
A
#
# COMPACT_ATOMS: atom_id res chain seq x y z
N MET A 1 -37.81 18.92 14.69
CA MET A 1 -38.57 18.32 13.57
C MET A 1 -37.92 16.99 13.20
N ILE A 2 -38.68 15.94 12.91
CA ILE A 2 -38.15 14.61 12.56
C ILE A 2 -38.58 14.28 11.13
N HIS A 3 -37.62 14.00 10.26
CA HIS A 3 -37.87 13.50 8.91
C HIS A 3 -37.66 11.99 8.85
N LEU A 4 -38.66 11.26 8.35
CA LEU A 4 -38.57 9.83 8.10
C LEU A 4 -38.25 9.57 6.62
N LEU A 5 -37.19 8.81 6.40
CA LEU A 5 -36.75 8.32 5.10
C LEU A 5 -36.76 6.79 5.10
N GLN A 6 -36.99 6.18 3.94
CA GLN A 6 -36.77 4.75 3.72
C GLN A 6 -35.53 4.55 2.86
N THR A 7 -34.57 3.77 3.36
CA THR A 7 -33.35 3.43 2.63
C THR A 7 -33.35 1.97 2.20
N GLN A 8 -32.94 1.72 0.95
CA GLN A 8 -32.63 0.40 0.42
C GLN A 8 -31.30 0.47 -0.31
N ARG A 9 -30.36 -0.41 0.04
CA ARG A 9 -29.06 -0.52 -0.62
C ARG A 9 -28.81 -1.97 -1.03
N SER A 10 -28.46 -2.21 -2.30
CA SER A 10 -28.06 -3.52 -2.80
C SER A 10 -26.62 -3.50 -3.31
N LEU A 11 -25.94 -4.63 -3.17
CA LEU A 11 -24.61 -4.91 -3.71
C LEU A 11 -24.69 -6.24 -4.45
N ASP A 12 -24.39 -6.26 -5.76
CA ASP A 12 -24.49 -7.46 -6.59
C ASP A 12 -23.18 -7.71 -7.36
N THR A 13 -22.73 -8.97 -7.40
CA THR A 13 -21.53 -9.42 -8.14
C THR A 13 -21.95 -10.19 -9.40
N ARG A 14 -21.77 -9.57 -10.58
CA ARG A 14 -22.48 -9.93 -11.84
C ARG A 14 -24.02 -10.00 -11.67
N PRO A 15 -24.82 -9.96 -12.75
CA PRO A 15 -26.25 -10.28 -12.63
C PRO A 15 -26.40 -11.75 -12.21
N GLY A 16 -27.06 -12.03 -11.07
CA GLY A 16 -27.60 -13.36 -10.73
C GLY A 16 -26.72 -14.37 -10.00
N LYS A 17 -25.67 -13.99 -9.24
CA LYS A 17 -24.85 -14.98 -8.49
C LYS A 17 -24.79 -14.76 -6.98
N ALA A 18 -24.43 -13.56 -6.51
CA ALA A 18 -24.40 -13.26 -5.09
C ALA A 18 -24.62 -11.76 -4.86
N GLY A 19 -25.34 -11.43 -3.79
CA GLY A 19 -25.58 -10.04 -3.44
C GLY A 19 -26.29 -9.85 -2.11
N VAL A 20 -26.01 -8.71 -1.49
CA VAL A 20 -26.51 -8.33 -0.17
C VAL A 20 -27.42 -7.11 -0.32
N GLN A 21 -28.51 -7.08 0.44
CA GLN A 21 -29.44 -5.96 0.47
C GLN A 21 -29.71 -5.51 1.91
N LEU A 22 -29.50 -4.23 2.16
CA LEU A 22 -29.84 -3.55 3.40
C LEU A 22 -31.12 -2.74 3.21
N THR A 23 -32.08 -2.90 4.14
CA THR A 23 -33.25 -2.01 4.24
C THR A 23 -33.35 -1.42 5.63
N ALA A 24 -33.71 -0.15 5.74
CA ALA A 24 -33.92 0.50 7.03
C ALA A 24 -34.84 1.72 6.91
N LYS A 25 -35.46 2.09 8.04
CA LYS A 25 -36.02 3.42 8.27
C LYS A 25 -34.92 4.32 8.82
N VAL A 26 -34.82 5.52 8.27
CA VAL A 26 -33.82 6.52 8.66
C VAL A 26 -34.57 7.73 9.20
N TYR A 27 -34.28 8.10 10.44
CA TYR A 27 -34.84 9.28 11.09
C TYR A 27 -33.75 10.35 11.17
N ILE A 28 -34.03 11.54 10.64
CA ILE A 28 -33.17 12.72 10.78
C ILE A 28 -33.91 13.71 11.69
N ASP A 29 -33.37 13.90 12.88
CA ASP A 29 -33.92 14.77 13.91
C ASP A 29 -33.15 16.10 13.89
N VAL A 30 -33.84 17.21 13.62
CA VAL A 30 -33.25 18.57 13.68
C VAL A 30 -33.20 19.02 15.14
N VAL A 31 -31.99 19.21 15.68
CA VAL A 31 -31.74 19.64 17.06
C VAL A 31 -31.61 21.16 17.13
N SER A 32 -30.75 21.72 16.28
CA SER A 32 -30.53 23.16 16.15
C SER A 32 -30.32 23.54 14.67
N LYS A 33 -29.97 24.81 14.37
CA LYS A 33 -29.80 25.29 12.99
C LYS A 33 -28.79 24.47 12.17
N CYS A 34 -27.73 23.99 12.82
CA CYS A 34 -26.61 23.32 12.16
C CYS A 34 -26.31 21.93 12.74
N GLU A 35 -27.17 21.44 13.64
CA GLU A 35 -26.97 20.18 14.36
C GLU A 35 -28.17 19.26 14.16
N MET A 36 -27.89 18.03 13.75
CA MET A 36 -28.90 17.01 13.47
C MET A 36 -28.46 15.66 14.03
N ASN A 37 -29.45 14.79 14.31
CA ASN A 37 -29.20 13.42 14.75
C ASN A 37 -29.75 12.42 13.72
N LEU A 38 -28.94 11.43 13.38
CA LEU A 38 -29.31 10.28 12.58
C LEU A 38 -29.68 9.11 13.49
N ARG A 39 -30.87 8.54 13.31
CA ARG A 39 -31.27 7.25 13.90
C ARG A 39 -31.72 6.27 12.83
N LEU A 40 -31.37 5.00 13.02
CA LEU A 40 -31.83 3.90 12.17
C LEU A 40 -32.86 3.09 12.94
N GLY A 41 -33.83 2.53 12.22
CA GLY A 41 -34.84 1.64 12.79
C GLY A 41 -35.38 0.67 11.74
N ASN A 42 -35.93 -0.45 12.21
CA ASN A 42 -36.40 -1.54 11.36
C ASN A 42 -35.34 -1.98 10.32
N VAL A 43 -34.08 -2.10 10.76
CA VAL A 43 -32.97 -2.54 9.93
C VAL A 43 -33.13 -4.03 9.62
N ARG A 44 -33.02 -4.40 8.34
CA ARG A 44 -32.95 -5.79 7.88
C ARG A 44 -31.80 -5.97 6.90
N LEU A 45 -31.02 -7.02 7.13
CA LEU A 45 -29.99 -7.50 6.23
C LEU A 45 -30.50 -8.73 5.48
N LEU A 46 -30.49 -8.65 4.16
CA LEU A 46 -30.92 -9.71 3.25
C LEU A 46 -29.74 -10.17 2.39
N GLU A 47 -29.70 -11.44 2.04
CA GLU A 47 -28.72 -12.03 1.13
C GLU A 47 -29.39 -12.83 0.02
N SER A 48 -28.62 -13.22 -1.00
CA SER A 48 -29.17 -13.98 -2.12
C SER A 48 -29.33 -15.44 -1.71
N ASP A 49 -30.46 -16.04 -2.02
CA ASP A 49 -30.68 -17.46 -1.76
C ASP A 49 -29.66 -18.29 -2.58
N PRO A 50 -28.88 -19.18 -1.94
CA PRO A 50 -27.93 -20.05 -2.64
C PRO A 50 -28.56 -20.91 -3.74
N ASN A 51 -29.83 -21.29 -3.58
CA ASN A 51 -30.59 -22.12 -4.52
C ASN A 51 -31.39 -21.30 -5.53
N ALA A 52 -31.68 -20.03 -5.22
CA ALA A 52 -32.41 -19.11 -6.08
C ALA A 52 -31.80 -17.69 -6.01
N PRO A 53 -30.67 -17.42 -6.70
CA PRO A 53 -29.89 -16.18 -6.53
C PRO A 53 -30.65 -14.87 -6.82
N GLU A 54 -31.77 -14.93 -7.53
CA GLU A 54 -32.68 -13.81 -7.80
C GLU A 54 -33.51 -13.42 -6.56
N THR A 55 -33.73 -14.36 -5.63
CA THR A 55 -34.52 -14.20 -4.41
C THR A 55 -33.64 -13.72 -3.26
N LYS A 56 -34.18 -12.83 -2.41
CA LYS A 56 -33.50 -12.33 -1.21
C LYS A 56 -34.13 -12.92 0.05
N ILE A 57 -33.31 -13.50 0.92
CA ILE A 57 -33.70 -14.08 2.22
C ILE A 57 -33.03 -13.31 3.36
N ASP A 58 -33.59 -13.36 4.58
CA ASP A 58 -32.92 -12.74 5.74
C ASP A 58 -31.60 -13.46 6.03
N ALA A 59 -30.53 -12.68 6.18
CA ALA A 59 -29.22 -13.22 6.50
C ALA A 59 -29.18 -13.72 7.96
N ASP A 60 -28.43 -14.79 8.23
CA ASP A 60 -28.34 -15.44 9.55
C ASP A 60 -28.04 -14.45 10.70
N LYS A 61 -27.19 -13.45 10.45
CA LYS A 61 -26.79 -12.44 11.46
C LYS A 61 -27.56 -11.13 11.39
N SER A 62 -28.71 -11.09 10.70
CA SER A 62 -29.54 -9.89 10.54
C SER A 62 -29.97 -9.29 11.91
N GLY A 63 -30.25 -10.13 12.90
CA GLY A 63 -30.60 -9.70 14.27
C GLY A 63 -29.47 -8.95 14.97
N GLU A 64 -28.24 -9.51 14.99
CA GLU A 64 -27.06 -8.84 15.55
C GLU A 64 -26.77 -7.52 14.81
N PHE A 65 -26.88 -7.56 13.49
CA PHE A 65 -26.66 -6.40 12.62
C PHE A 65 -27.62 -5.24 12.95
N ARG A 66 -28.91 -5.55 13.12
CA ARG A 66 -29.95 -4.60 13.55
C ARG A 66 -29.61 -4.00 14.92
N THR A 67 -29.32 -4.84 15.92
CA THR A 67 -29.03 -4.38 17.29
C THR A 67 -27.87 -3.39 17.32
N ASN A 68 -26.79 -3.64 16.56
CA ASN A 68 -25.64 -2.72 16.54
C ASN A 68 -25.96 -1.39 15.83
N LEU A 69 -26.72 -1.39 14.72
CA LEU A 69 -27.02 -0.18 13.96
C LEU A 69 -28.08 0.72 14.60
N GLU A 70 -29.05 0.12 15.31
CA GLU A 70 -30.14 0.85 15.98
C GLU A 70 -29.77 1.30 17.40
N LYS A 71 -28.65 0.81 17.96
CA LYS A 71 -28.26 1.04 19.35
C LYS A 71 -28.16 2.51 19.74
N SER A 72 -27.56 3.34 18.88
CA SER A 72 -27.23 4.71 19.25
C SER A 72 -27.45 5.69 18.10
N PRO A 73 -28.02 6.89 18.39
CA PRO A 73 -28.06 7.98 17.44
C PRO A 73 -26.65 8.48 17.10
N LEU A 74 -26.48 9.03 15.91
CA LEU A 74 -25.25 9.69 15.48
C LEU A 74 -25.54 11.18 15.25
N ALA A 75 -24.92 12.04 16.05
CA ALA A 75 -25.00 13.49 15.85
C ALA A 75 -24.08 13.90 14.69
N PHE A 76 -24.47 14.90 13.92
CA PHE A 76 -23.67 15.43 12.83
C PHE A 76 -23.94 16.92 12.61
N SER A 77 -22.91 17.64 12.16
CA SER A 77 -23.08 19.01 11.69
C SER A 77 -23.64 19.02 10.26
N PHE A 78 -24.56 19.92 9.98
CA PHE A 78 -25.10 20.12 8.64
C PHE A 78 -25.22 21.62 8.34
N GLN A 79 -24.34 22.12 7.48
CA GLN A 79 -24.24 23.54 7.14
C GLN A 79 -24.19 23.69 5.63
N ASP A 80 -25.13 24.44 5.05
CA ASP A 80 -25.23 24.70 3.61
C ASP A 80 -25.08 23.44 2.74
N GLY A 81 -25.70 22.35 3.19
CA GLY A 81 -25.67 21.07 2.47
C GLY A 81 -24.46 20.18 2.75
N ARG A 82 -23.46 20.67 3.50
CA ARG A 82 -22.21 19.97 3.86
C ARG A 82 -22.27 19.35 5.26
N ILE A 83 -21.66 18.18 5.40
CA ILE A 83 -21.48 17.48 6.67
C ILE A 83 -20.00 17.50 7.01
N GLU A 84 -19.61 18.40 7.91
CA GLU A 84 -18.20 18.58 8.26
C GLU A 84 -17.74 17.53 9.27
N GLU A 85 -18.58 17.27 10.28
CA GLU A 85 -18.19 16.45 11.42
C GLU A 85 -19.31 15.53 11.89
N LEU A 86 -18.89 14.36 12.39
CA LEU A 86 -19.76 13.39 13.05
C LEU A 86 -19.37 13.29 14.53
N CYS A 87 -20.37 13.19 15.39
CA CYS A 87 -20.20 13.14 16.84
C CYS A 87 -20.88 11.89 17.41
N THR A 88 -20.11 11.05 18.10
CA THR A 88 -20.64 9.89 18.81
C THR A 88 -20.69 10.15 20.32
N SER A 89 -21.77 9.72 20.98
CA SER A 89 -21.88 9.76 22.43
C SER A 89 -21.14 8.60 23.11
N ILE A 90 -21.11 7.45 22.44
CA ILE A 90 -20.37 6.26 22.85
C ILE A 90 -19.56 5.72 21.66
N PRO A 91 -18.39 5.10 21.90
CA PRO A 91 -17.67 4.41 20.84
C PRO A 91 -18.53 3.29 20.22
N GLU A 92 -18.77 3.37 18.92
CA GLU A 92 -19.43 2.33 18.13
C GLU A 92 -18.39 1.53 17.32
N LYS A 93 -18.76 0.32 16.89
CA LYS A 93 -17.91 -0.46 15.97
C LYS A 93 -17.71 0.32 14.67
N THR A 94 -16.52 0.26 14.09
CA THR A 94 -16.19 1.09 12.91
C THR A 94 -17.09 0.78 11.71
N TRP A 95 -17.43 -0.49 11.48
CA TRP A 95 -18.34 -0.87 10.40
C TRP A 95 -19.73 -0.25 10.55
N VAL A 96 -20.22 -0.04 11.79
CA VAL A 96 -21.50 0.62 12.08
C VAL A 96 -21.44 2.09 11.64
N LEU A 97 -20.37 2.78 12.04
CA LEU A 97 -20.15 4.17 11.65
C LEU A 97 -20.01 4.32 10.13
N ASN A 98 -19.31 3.40 9.46
CA ASN A 98 -19.16 3.42 8.00
C ASN A 98 -20.49 3.27 7.25
N ILE A 99 -21.45 2.49 7.78
CA ILE A 99 -22.80 2.41 7.22
C ILE A 99 -23.54 3.75 7.39
N LYS A 100 -23.50 4.33 8.59
CA LYS A 100 -24.12 5.64 8.89
C LYS A 100 -23.51 6.76 8.03
N ARG A 101 -22.18 6.82 7.90
CA ARG A 101 -21.46 7.73 7.00
C ARG A 101 -21.93 7.58 5.55
N GLY A 102 -22.16 6.36 5.07
CA GLY A 102 -22.66 6.10 3.72
C GLY A 102 -24.10 6.58 3.48
N ILE A 103 -24.93 6.60 4.53
CA ILE A 103 -26.28 7.19 4.46
C ILE A 103 -26.17 8.72 4.41
N LEU A 104 -25.37 9.32 5.29
CA LEU A 104 -25.16 10.77 5.37
C LEU A 104 -24.52 11.34 4.09
N SER A 105 -23.52 10.65 3.54
CA SER A 105 -22.87 11.05 2.28
C SER A 105 -23.83 11.07 1.08
N ALA A 106 -24.91 10.29 1.12
CA ALA A 106 -25.92 10.31 0.07
C ALA A 106 -26.83 11.55 0.15
N VAL A 107 -26.95 12.17 1.33
CA VAL A 107 -27.75 13.38 1.56
C VAL A 107 -26.93 14.65 1.31
N GLN A 108 -25.61 14.59 1.49
CA GLN A 108 -24.70 15.72 1.28
C GLN A 108 -24.75 16.28 -0.16
N ASN A 109 -24.90 17.60 -0.25
CA ASN A 109 -24.83 18.38 -1.49
C ASN A 109 -24.01 19.64 -1.24
N SER A 110 -22.86 19.75 -1.89
CA SER A 110 -21.90 20.84 -1.70
C SER A 110 -22.01 21.98 -2.72
N MET A 111 -23.10 22.03 -3.49
CA MET A 111 -23.37 23.12 -4.43
C MET A 111 -23.68 24.42 -3.67
N ASP A 112 -23.01 25.51 -4.04
CA ASP A 112 -23.30 26.84 -3.51
C ASP A 112 -24.52 27.48 -4.22
N ASP A 113 -24.80 27.05 -5.46
CA ASP A 113 -25.95 27.52 -6.25
C ASP A 113 -26.66 26.34 -6.92
N LEU A 114 -27.89 26.08 -6.49
CA LEU A 114 -28.69 24.97 -7.00
C LEU A 114 -29.28 25.23 -8.40
N THR A 115 -29.06 26.39 -9.01
CA THR A 115 -29.66 26.78 -10.30
C THR A 115 -28.78 26.44 -11.50
N GLN A 116 -27.47 26.29 -11.30
CA GLN A 116 -26.49 26.13 -12.36
C GLN A 116 -25.56 24.95 -12.11
N ASP A 117 -24.93 24.47 -13.17
CA ASP A 117 -23.96 23.39 -13.10
C ASP A 117 -22.70 23.87 -12.37
N GLN A 118 -22.15 23.02 -11.50
CA GLN A 118 -21.00 23.37 -10.67
C GLN A 118 -20.06 22.18 -10.54
N THR A 119 -18.77 22.44 -10.41
CA THR A 119 -17.77 21.42 -10.06
C THR A 119 -17.06 21.86 -8.80
N VAL A 120 -17.10 21.03 -7.77
CA VAL A 120 -16.55 21.32 -6.45
C VAL A 120 -15.67 20.18 -5.96
N GLN A 121 -14.66 20.48 -5.14
CA GLN A 121 -13.97 19.46 -4.37
C GLN A 121 -14.84 19.08 -3.17
N GLU A 122 -15.13 17.80 -3.01
CA GLU A 122 -16.05 17.34 -1.97
C GLU A 122 -15.49 16.13 -1.22
N THR A 123 -15.47 16.24 0.11
CA THR A 123 -15.06 15.17 1.03
C THR A 123 -16.29 14.43 1.57
N ASP A 124 -16.34 13.11 1.37
CA ASP A 124 -17.41 12.24 1.88
C ASP A 124 -16.88 10.83 2.20
N ILE A 125 -17.78 9.84 2.36
CA ILE A 125 -17.41 8.42 2.59
C ILE A 125 -16.46 7.84 1.52
N THR A 126 -16.29 8.50 0.38
CA THR A 126 -15.46 8.05 -0.74
C THR A 126 -14.06 8.65 -0.75
N GLY A 127 -13.75 9.53 0.22
CA GLY A 127 -12.53 10.32 0.29
C GLY A 127 -12.77 11.74 -0.21
N GLU A 128 -11.72 12.43 -0.62
CA GLU A 128 -11.82 13.75 -1.25
C GLU A 128 -11.86 13.59 -2.77
N CYS A 129 -12.93 14.08 -3.40
CA CYS A 129 -13.17 13.85 -4.82
C CYS A 129 -13.60 15.13 -5.55
N LYS A 130 -13.07 15.34 -6.76
CA LYS A 130 -13.63 16.30 -7.71
C LYS A 130 -15.02 15.83 -8.14
N THR A 131 -16.03 16.64 -7.87
CA THR A 131 -17.45 16.28 -7.99
C THR A 131 -18.17 17.24 -8.91
N ALA A 132 -18.76 16.72 -9.98
CA ALA A 132 -19.53 17.51 -10.94
C ALA A 132 -21.04 17.39 -10.66
N TYR A 133 -21.71 18.53 -10.60
CA TYR A 133 -23.14 18.70 -10.41
C TYR A 133 -23.78 19.26 -11.67
N THR A 134 -24.87 18.63 -12.09
CA THR A 134 -25.66 19.05 -13.26
C THR A 134 -27.12 19.24 -12.86
N VAL A 135 -27.71 20.36 -13.24
CA VAL A 135 -29.08 20.73 -12.89
C VAL A 135 -30.00 20.48 -14.07
N SER A 136 -31.08 19.74 -13.84
CA SER A 136 -32.14 19.51 -14.82
C SER A 136 -33.49 19.91 -14.23
N SER A 137 -34.22 20.78 -14.92
CA SER A 137 -35.58 21.17 -14.53
C SER A 137 -36.58 20.28 -15.26
N ASN A 138 -37.43 19.60 -14.51
CA ASN A 138 -38.57 18.87 -15.06
C ASN A 138 -39.84 19.60 -14.60
N GLY A 139 -40.16 20.70 -15.28
CA GLY A 139 -41.32 21.55 -14.99
C GLY A 139 -41.12 22.56 -13.85
N TRP A 140 -42.19 23.30 -13.51
CA TRP A 140 -42.14 24.45 -12.59
C TRP A 140 -41.83 24.11 -11.12
N TYR A 141 -42.11 22.89 -10.66
CA TYR A 141 -42.01 22.53 -9.23
C TYR A 141 -41.00 21.42 -8.91
N SER A 142 -40.27 20.88 -9.91
CA SER A 142 -39.33 19.80 -9.66
C SER A 142 -37.97 20.06 -10.28
N ARG A 143 -36.95 20.16 -9.42
CA ARG A 143 -35.55 20.26 -9.79
C ARG A 143 -34.86 18.93 -9.52
N THR A 144 -34.19 18.41 -10.54
CA THR A 144 -33.38 17.20 -10.44
C THR A 144 -31.91 17.59 -10.53
N ILE A 145 -31.15 17.27 -9.50
CA ILE A 145 -29.70 17.49 -9.45
C ILE A 145 -29.01 16.15 -9.66
N LYS A 146 -28.09 16.08 -10.62
CA LYS A 146 -27.28 14.89 -10.87
C LYS A 146 -25.84 15.18 -10.47
N LYS A 147 -25.36 14.38 -9.53
CA LYS A 147 -24.02 14.38 -8.95
C LYS A 147 -23.20 13.23 -9.55
N SER A 148 -22.05 13.53 -10.13
CA SER A 148 -21.13 12.53 -10.67
C SER A 148 -19.72 12.71 -10.11
N LYS A 149 -19.10 11.59 -9.74
CA LYS A 149 -17.73 11.54 -9.23
C LYS A 149 -16.89 10.60 -10.07
N ASP A 150 -15.70 11.04 -10.44
CA ASP A 150 -14.64 10.15 -10.88
C ASP A 150 -13.90 9.61 -9.66
N LEU A 151 -14.07 8.32 -9.38
CA LEU A 151 -13.49 7.73 -8.18
C LEU A 151 -12.01 7.37 -8.31
N LEU A 152 -11.46 7.43 -9.52
CA LEU A 152 -10.04 7.15 -9.75
C LEU A 152 -9.16 8.33 -9.29
N GLY A 153 -9.70 9.55 -9.38
CA GLY A 153 -9.02 10.77 -8.94
C GLY A 153 -9.24 11.15 -7.47
N CYS A 154 -9.88 10.31 -6.66
CA CYS A 154 -10.10 10.62 -5.23
C CYS A 154 -8.90 10.26 -4.36
N THR A 155 -8.56 11.13 -3.41
CA THR A 155 -7.56 10.88 -2.35
C THR A 155 -8.22 10.24 -1.12
N ASP A 156 -7.42 9.63 -0.24
CA ASP A 156 -7.85 9.02 1.05
C ASP A 156 -8.97 7.98 0.97
N ARG A 157 -9.08 7.32 -0.19
CA ARG A 157 -10.11 6.31 -0.46
C ARG A 157 -9.73 4.89 -0.01
N HIS A 158 -8.44 4.56 -0.01
CA HIS A 158 -7.97 3.17 0.08
C HIS A 158 -7.17 2.92 1.36
N GLY A 159 -7.48 1.82 2.05
CA GLY A 159 -6.63 1.23 3.08
C GLY A 159 -6.05 -0.09 2.56
N TYR A 160 -4.74 -0.28 2.69
CA TYR A 160 -4.07 -1.52 2.29
C TYR A 160 -3.96 -2.46 3.48
N ASN A 161 -5.01 -3.22 3.77
CA ASN A 161 -4.88 -4.37 4.67
C ASN A 161 -4.88 -5.66 3.86
N THR A 162 -3.72 -6.00 3.27
CA THR A 162 -3.56 -7.30 2.61
C THR A 162 -3.47 -8.40 3.66
N MET A 163 -4.05 -9.56 3.36
CA MET A 163 -4.07 -10.70 4.28
C MET A 163 -2.66 -11.12 4.71
N MET A 164 -1.67 -10.98 3.81
CA MET A 164 -0.24 -11.22 4.05
C MET A 164 0.60 -10.11 3.41
N GLN A 165 1.84 -9.94 3.86
CA GLN A 165 2.81 -9.11 3.15
C GLN A 165 3.09 -9.69 1.75
N GLY A 166 3.24 -8.83 0.76
CA GLY A 166 3.47 -9.21 -0.63
C GLY A 166 3.39 -8.02 -1.55
N THR A 167 3.74 -8.19 -2.83
CA THR A 167 3.79 -7.07 -3.78
C THR A 167 2.43 -6.36 -3.91
N PRO A 168 2.37 -5.02 -3.76
CA PRO A 168 1.09 -4.32 -3.81
C PRO A 168 0.47 -4.34 -5.19
N TYR A 169 -0.85 -4.42 -5.17
CA TYR A 169 -1.69 -4.14 -6.31
C TYR A 169 -2.36 -2.79 -6.04
N LYS A 170 -2.04 -1.72 -6.77
CA LYS A 170 -2.91 -0.52 -6.73
C LYS A 170 -4.05 -0.73 -7.72
N ILE A 171 -5.27 -0.80 -7.21
CA ILE A 171 -6.52 -0.94 -7.99
C ILE A 171 -6.74 0.26 -8.93
N GLN A 172 -5.95 1.33 -8.80
CA GLN A 172 -6.11 2.62 -9.47
C GLN A 172 -5.64 2.70 -10.93
N SER A 173 -5.08 1.64 -11.54
CA SER A 173 -4.75 1.76 -12.96
C SER A 173 -6.05 1.81 -13.77
N VAL A 174 -6.25 2.91 -14.50
CA VAL A 174 -7.40 3.15 -15.39
C VAL A 174 -7.59 1.97 -16.36
N ALA A 175 -6.49 1.31 -16.72
CA ALA A 175 -6.45 0.11 -17.55
C ALA A 175 -7.21 -1.10 -16.96
N MET A 176 -7.29 -1.20 -15.63
CA MET A 176 -7.86 -2.38 -14.96
C MET A 176 -9.17 -2.11 -14.21
N SER A 177 -9.34 -0.90 -13.67
CA SER A 177 -10.48 -0.60 -12.83
C SER A 177 -11.26 0.58 -13.36
N VAL A 178 -12.46 0.29 -13.88
CA VAL A 178 -13.38 1.34 -14.29
C VAL A 178 -14.39 1.56 -13.18
N HIS A 179 -14.36 2.78 -12.64
CA HIS A 179 -15.29 3.24 -11.64
C HIS A 179 -16.25 4.24 -12.27
N LYS A 180 -17.55 4.02 -12.09
CA LYS A 180 -18.57 5.03 -12.40
C LYS A 180 -19.48 5.19 -11.20
N THR A 181 -19.56 6.39 -10.67
CA THR A 181 -20.56 6.75 -9.65
C THR A 181 -21.43 7.87 -10.19
N SER A 182 -22.73 7.64 -10.18
CA SER A 182 -23.74 8.65 -10.47
C SER A 182 -24.79 8.63 -9.36
N ALA A 183 -24.97 9.76 -8.71
CA ALA A 183 -26.09 10.01 -7.82
C ALA A 183 -27.06 10.97 -8.50
N ARG A 184 -28.35 10.66 -8.43
CA ARG A 184 -29.45 11.51 -8.90
C ARG A 184 -30.28 11.88 -7.69
N LEU A 185 -30.29 13.17 -7.37
CA LEU A 185 -31.09 13.78 -6.34
C LEU A 185 -32.35 14.37 -6.98
N VAL A 186 -33.52 13.93 -6.51
CA VAL A 186 -34.79 14.58 -6.78
C VAL A 186 -35.10 15.41 -5.55
N TYR A 187 -34.96 16.73 -5.69
CA TYR A 187 -35.00 17.67 -4.59
C TYR A 187 -36.23 17.44 -3.67
N TYR A 188 -35.96 17.33 -2.37
CA TYR A 188 -36.92 17.04 -1.27
C TYR A 188 -37.73 15.73 -1.33
N ARG A 189 -37.48 14.81 -2.29
CA ARG A 189 -38.29 13.58 -2.40
C ARG A 189 -37.50 12.29 -2.40
N ALA A 190 -36.37 12.23 -3.11
CA ALA A 190 -35.62 10.99 -3.20
C ALA A 190 -34.17 11.18 -3.65
N VAL A 191 -33.30 10.28 -3.19
CA VAL A 191 -31.92 10.13 -3.65
C VAL A 191 -31.76 8.75 -4.28
N TYR A 192 -31.20 8.71 -5.49
CA TYR A 192 -30.87 7.47 -6.19
C TYR A 192 -29.39 7.43 -6.53
N VAL A 193 -28.64 6.55 -5.90
CA VAL A 193 -27.21 6.36 -6.14
C VAL A 193 -26.99 5.07 -6.91
N LYS A 194 -26.24 5.14 -8.00
CA LYS A 194 -25.75 3.99 -8.76
C LYS A 194 -24.23 4.07 -8.81
N ARG A 195 -23.58 2.99 -8.39
CA ARG A 195 -22.14 2.81 -8.48
C ARG A 195 -21.83 1.49 -9.17
N GLY A 196 -20.89 1.53 -10.11
CA GLY A 196 -20.32 0.35 -10.74
C GLY A 196 -18.81 0.34 -10.55
N HIS A 197 -18.28 -0.79 -10.10
CA HIS A 197 -16.86 -1.10 -10.09
C HIS A 197 -16.64 -2.26 -11.04
N VAL A 198 -15.73 -2.12 -12.00
CA VAL A 198 -15.35 -3.22 -12.89
C VAL A 198 -13.87 -3.46 -12.75
N LEU A 199 -13.50 -4.63 -12.21
CA LEU A 199 -12.13 -5.12 -12.16
C LEU A 199 -11.89 -6.01 -13.39
N ARG A 200 -10.86 -5.68 -14.19
CA ARG A 200 -10.58 -6.30 -15.49
C ARG A 200 -9.11 -6.76 -15.55
N PRO A 201 -8.76 -7.85 -14.84
CA PRO A 201 -7.44 -8.41 -14.99
C PRO A 201 -7.38 -9.11 -16.36
N PHE A 202 -6.50 -8.63 -17.26
CA PHE A 202 -6.22 -9.18 -18.59
C PHE A 202 -7.30 -9.01 -19.68
N SER A 203 -8.27 -8.11 -19.50
CA SER A 203 -9.39 -7.93 -20.45
C SER A 203 -9.71 -6.47 -20.76
N ARG A 204 -10.32 -6.24 -21.94
CA ARG A 204 -10.88 -4.94 -22.36
C ARG A 204 -12.41 -4.94 -22.23
N GLU A 205 -13.01 -3.75 -22.23
CA GLU A 205 -14.47 -3.55 -22.23
C GLU A 205 -15.21 -4.23 -21.06
N SER A 206 -16.48 -4.64 -21.19
CA SER A 206 -17.28 -5.14 -20.06
C SER A 206 -16.84 -6.48 -19.46
N SER A 207 -15.85 -7.15 -20.03
CA SER A 207 -15.33 -8.42 -19.53
C SER A 207 -14.53 -8.19 -18.25
N GLY A 208 -15.03 -8.67 -17.11
CA GLY A 208 -14.37 -8.52 -15.81
C GLY A 208 -15.24 -8.96 -14.62
N ALA A 209 -14.70 -8.81 -13.41
CA ALA A 209 -15.49 -8.90 -12.18
C ALA A 209 -16.20 -7.56 -11.96
N ILE A 210 -17.53 -7.57 -12.00
CA ILE A 210 -18.35 -6.37 -11.86
C ILE A 210 -19.05 -6.41 -10.51
N THR A 211 -18.90 -5.34 -9.75
CA THR A 211 -19.67 -5.07 -8.54
C THR A 211 -20.56 -3.86 -8.80
N LYS A 212 -21.88 -4.04 -8.67
CA LYS A 212 -22.85 -2.94 -8.79
C LYS A 212 -23.45 -2.65 -7.41
N THR A 213 -23.44 -1.39 -7.02
CA THR A 213 -24.13 -0.91 -5.82
C THR A 213 -25.26 0.02 -6.23
N LYS A 214 -26.45 -0.21 -5.69
CA LYS A 214 -27.59 0.70 -5.83
C LYS A 214 -28.01 1.13 -4.43
N GLN A 215 -28.28 2.42 -4.23
CA GLN A 215 -28.84 2.94 -2.99
C GLN A 215 -29.98 3.88 -3.32
N THR A 216 -31.07 3.75 -2.59
CA THR A 216 -32.25 4.60 -2.72
C THR A 216 -32.64 5.12 -1.34
N LEU A 217 -32.82 6.43 -1.20
CA LEU A 217 -33.42 7.06 -0.03
C LEU A 217 -34.70 7.77 -0.49
N LYS A 218 -35.83 7.49 0.13
CA LYS A 218 -37.12 8.14 -0.18
C LYS A 218 -37.67 8.85 1.03
N TYR A 219 -38.10 10.08 0.86
CA TYR A 219 -38.86 10.80 1.89
C TYR A 219 -40.22 10.11 2.11
N VAL A 220 -40.60 9.96 3.38
CA VAL A 220 -41.85 9.32 3.79
C VAL A 220 -42.78 10.34 4.43
N THR A 221 -42.36 10.97 5.54
CA THR A 221 -43.17 11.91 6.30
C THR A 221 -42.30 12.73 7.25
N GLU A 222 -42.88 13.77 7.83
CA GLU A 222 -42.28 14.56 8.91
C GLU A 222 -43.22 14.68 10.09
N ARG A 223 -42.65 14.84 11.29
CA ARG A 223 -43.41 15.14 12.50
C ARG A 223 -42.70 16.17 13.36
N VAL A 224 -43.48 17.00 14.02
CA VAL A 224 -42.97 17.92 15.05
C VAL A 224 -42.64 17.10 16.29
N SER A 225 -41.42 17.23 16.77
CA SER A 225 -40.90 16.58 17.98
C SER A 225 -39.78 17.45 18.52
N SER A 226 -39.75 17.60 19.84
CA SER A 226 -38.62 18.17 20.56
C SER A 226 -37.53 17.10 20.64
N SER A 227 -36.44 17.31 19.90
CA SER A 227 -35.28 16.43 19.96
C SER A 227 -34.23 17.06 20.85
N SER A 228 -33.78 16.31 21.86
CA SER A 228 -32.70 16.72 22.76
C SER A 228 -31.35 16.59 22.08
N SER A 229 -30.43 17.50 22.39
CA SER A 229 -29.02 17.37 22.02
C SER A 229 -28.41 16.13 22.65
N ILE A 230 -27.53 15.45 21.92
CA ILE A 230 -26.79 14.29 22.41
C ILE A 230 -25.49 14.77 23.04
N SER A 231 -25.02 14.11 24.10
CA SER A 231 -23.69 14.39 24.65
C SER A 231 -22.61 14.07 23.62
N ILE A 232 -21.79 15.06 23.28
CA ILE A 232 -20.67 14.89 22.34
C ILE A 232 -19.53 14.22 23.11
N GLY A 233 -19.26 12.94 22.80
CA GLY A 233 -18.13 12.20 23.36
C GLY A 233 -16.89 12.33 22.47
N HIS A 234 -16.99 11.85 21.22
CA HIS A 234 -15.88 11.83 20.27
C HIS A 234 -16.27 12.39 18.91
N ARG A 235 -15.39 13.19 18.31
CA ARG A 235 -15.51 13.69 16.94
C ARG A 235 -14.82 12.73 15.98
N VAL A 236 -15.48 12.39 14.89
CA VAL A 236 -14.97 11.49 13.86
C VAL A 236 -15.29 12.04 12.46
N PRO A 237 -14.44 11.77 11.46
CA PRO A 237 -14.65 12.28 10.11
C PRO A 237 -15.77 11.52 9.38
N LEU A 238 -16.29 12.13 8.31
CA LEU A 238 -17.25 11.53 7.38
C LEU A 238 -16.61 10.46 6.46
N THR A 239 -15.29 10.52 6.27
CA THR A 239 -14.52 9.60 5.42
C THR A 239 -14.56 8.16 5.91
N PHE A 240 -14.35 7.20 5.01
CA PHE A 240 -14.34 5.78 5.36
C PHE A 240 -13.14 5.46 6.23
N VAL A 241 -13.38 4.87 7.39
CA VAL A 241 -12.29 4.38 8.26
C VAL A 241 -12.10 2.89 7.99
N HIS A 242 -10.92 2.53 7.48
CA HIS A 242 -10.51 1.12 7.33
C HIS A 242 -10.08 0.61 8.70
N SER A 243 -10.89 -0.21 9.36
CA SER A 243 -10.53 -0.82 10.63
C SER A 243 -10.24 -2.31 10.51
N ASN A 244 -9.33 -2.76 11.37
CA ASN A 244 -9.24 -4.15 11.79
C ASN A 244 -10.14 -4.35 13.00
N ASP A 245 -11.46 -4.31 12.82
CA ASP A 245 -12.42 -4.60 13.91
C ASP A 245 -12.27 -6.03 14.46
N GLY A 246 -11.47 -6.89 13.82
CA GLY A 246 -10.97 -8.12 14.42
C GLY A 246 -9.82 -7.79 15.38
N ARG A 247 -10.14 -7.40 16.61
CA ARG A 247 -9.19 -7.54 17.73
C ARG A 247 -8.89 -9.03 17.86
N GLY A 248 -7.81 -9.50 17.23
CA GLY A 248 -7.27 -10.80 17.58
C GLY A 248 -6.86 -10.73 19.03
N THR A 249 -7.42 -11.59 19.88
CA THR A 249 -6.92 -11.77 21.23
C THR A 249 -5.87 -12.88 21.23
N ILE A 250 -5.04 -12.94 22.28
CA ILE A 250 -4.15 -14.09 22.53
C ILE A 250 -4.94 -15.41 22.43
N ARG A 251 -6.18 -15.43 22.97
CA ARG A 251 -7.06 -16.60 22.92
C ARG A 251 -7.44 -17.00 21.49
N ASP A 252 -7.80 -16.04 20.64
CA ASP A 252 -8.16 -16.31 19.24
C ASP A 252 -6.96 -16.84 18.46
N VAL A 253 -5.77 -16.27 18.70
CA VAL A 253 -4.52 -16.73 18.09
C VAL A 253 -4.20 -18.15 18.53
N MET A 254 -4.27 -18.46 19.83
CA MET A 254 -4.04 -19.82 20.35
C MET A 254 -5.05 -20.82 19.79
N SER A 255 -6.33 -20.44 19.70
CA SER A 255 -7.36 -21.28 19.09
C SER A 255 -7.05 -21.58 17.62
N LYS A 256 -6.64 -20.57 16.84
CA LYS A 256 -6.30 -20.74 15.43
C LYS A 256 -5.01 -21.54 15.23
N LEU A 257 -4.02 -21.37 16.11
CA LEU A 257 -2.80 -22.18 16.11
C LEU A 257 -3.09 -23.66 16.37
N ASN A 258 -3.97 -23.96 17.34
CA ASN A 258 -4.40 -25.33 17.62
C ASN A 258 -5.13 -25.95 16.42
N GLU A 259 -6.01 -25.18 15.76
CA GLU A 259 -6.72 -25.62 14.55
C GLU A 259 -5.74 -25.96 13.41
N ILE A 260 -4.71 -25.13 13.20
CA ILE A 260 -3.64 -25.41 12.22
C ILE A 260 -2.91 -26.69 12.61
N CYS A 261 -2.48 -26.82 13.86
CA CYS A 261 -1.73 -27.98 14.34
C CYS A 261 -2.50 -29.29 14.15
N VAL A 262 -3.80 -29.30 14.46
CA VAL A 262 -4.68 -30.47 14.24
C VAL A 262 -4.85 -30.73 12.74
N SER A 263 -5.04 -29.69 11.93
CA SER A 263 -5.23 -29.85 10.49
C SER A 263 -3.96 -30.34 9.77
N THR A 264 -2.77 -30.12 10.34
CA THR A 264 -1.47 -30.47 9.74
C THR A 264 -0.79 -31.66 10.42
N SER A 265 -1.49 -32.43 11.28
CA SER A 265 -0.88 -33.56 12.00
C SER A 265 -0.30 -34.62 11.06
N ASP A 266 -0.99 -34.88 9.95
CA ASP A 266 -0.65 -35.97 9.03
C ASP A 266 0.00 -35.46 7.73
N SER A 267 -0.55 -34.37 7.19
CA SER A 267 -0.06 -33.73 5.95
C SER A 267 -0.58 -32.30 5.81
N VAL A 268 0.06 -31.50 4.96
CA VAL A 268 -0.41 -30.15 4.62
C VAL A 268 -1.60 -30.26 3.65
N LYS A 269 -2.77 -29.77 4.07
CA LYS A 269 -4.02 -29.82 3.30
C LYS A 269 -4.15 -28.58 2.40
N PRO A 270 -4.95 -28.63 1.31
CA PRO A 270 -5.23 -27.46 0.47
C PRO A 270 -5.79 -26.24 1.21
N ASP A 271 -6.47 -26.46 2.34
CA ASP A 271 -7.05 -25.39 3.17
C ASP A 271 -6.05 -24.79 4.19
N THR A 272 -4.89 -25.41 4.41
CA THR A 272 -3.88 -24.95 5.37
C THR A 272 -3.41 -23.51 5.10
N PRO A 273 -3.16 -23.07 3.85
CA PRO A 273 -2.83 -21.67 3.57
C PRO A 273 -3.91 -20.68 4.02
N LEU A 274 -5.19 -21.06 3.93
CA LEU A 274 -6.30 -20.22 4.40
C LEU A 274 -6.28 -20.09 5.92
N LEU A 275 -6.05 -21.20 6.64
CA LEU A 275 -5.92 -21.20 8.10
C LEU A 275 -4.74 -20.32 8.56
N PHE A 276 -3.57 -20.49 7.92
CA PHE A 276 -2.37 -19.71 8.22
C PHE A 276 -2.56 -18.22 7.92
N SER A 277 -3.24 -17.89 6.82
CA SER A 277 -3.57 -16.49 6.53
C SER A 277 -4.53 -15.87 7.55
N GLY A 278 -5.44 -16.67 8.11
CA GLY A 278 -6.30 -16.30 9.22
C GLY A 278 -5.51 -16.04 10.50
N LEU A 279 -4.48 -16.84 10.78
CA LEU A 279 -3.54 -16.64 11.88
C LEU A 279 -2.80 -15.30 11.76
N VAL A 280 -2.18 -15.03 10.61
CA VAL A 280 -1.49 -13.76 10.32
C VAL A 280 -2.43 -12.57 10.55
N ARG A 281 -3.69 -12.66 10.08
CA ARG A 281 -4.69 -11.60 10.29
C ARG A 281 -4.99 -11.35 11.77
N LEU A 282 -5.11 -12.39 12.59
CA LEU A 282 -5.36 -12.25 14.03
C LEU A 282 -4.13 -11.64 14.74
N MET A 283 -2.94 -12.14 14.42
CA MET A 283 -1.68 -11.68 15.01
C MET A 283 -1.34 -10.22 14.66
N LYS A 284 -1.77 -9.71 13.51
CA LYS A 284 -1.61 -8.28 13.14
C LYS A 284 -2.30 -7.30 14.10
N ALA A 285 -3.26 -7.76 14.88
CA ALA A 285 -3.98 -6.93 15.85
C ALA A 285 -3.34 -6.93 17.25
N LEU A 286 -2.34 -7.78 17.48
CA LEU A 286 -1.67 -7.92 18.78
C LEU A 286 -0.63 -6.83 19.01
N GLU A 287 -0.45 -6.44 20.28
CA GLU A 287 0.58 -5.52 20.71
C GLU A 287 1.91 -6.24 21.02
N SER A 288 2.96 -5.48 21.33
CA SER A 288 4.30 -6.05 21.61
C SER A 288 4.27 -7.06 22.75
N ASP A 289 3.60 -6.73 23.85
CA ASP A 289 3.55 -7.58 25.04
C ASP A 289 2.80 -8.89 24.76
N ASP A 290 1.75 -8.86 23.94
CA ASP A 290 0.99 -10.05 23.52
C ASP A 290 1.86 -11.01 22.70
N LEU A 291 2.61 -10.47 21.72
CA LEU A 291 3.50 -11.28 20.88
C LEU A 291 4.67 -11.85 21.68
N GLU A 292 5.24 -11.07 22.60
CA GLU A 292 6.29 -11.54 23.51
C GLU A 292 5.77 -12.62 24.48
N HIS A 293 4.53 -12.49 24.97
CA HIS A 293 3.89 -13.52 25.80
C HIS A 293 3.69 -14.83 25.03
N LEU A 294 3.20 -14.76 23.79
CA LEU A 294 3.04 -15.92 22.92
C LEU A 294 4.38 -16.59 22.55
N GLN A 295 5.43 -15.79 22.32
CA GLN A 295 6.77 -16.31 22.00
C GLN A 295 7.38 -17.12 23.15
N LYS A 296 7.08 -16.77 24.41
CA LYS A 296 7.56 -17.47 25.61
C LYS A 296 6.78 -18.74 25.95
N GLY A 297 5.75 -19.08 25.18
CA GLY A 297 4.98 -20.32 25.36
C GLY A 297 5.82 -21.59 25.20
N GLU A 298 5.25 -22.74 25.55
CA GLU A 298 5.92 -24.03 25.42
C GLU A 298 6.40 -24.28 23.98
N ARG A 299 7.63 -24.77 23.81
CA ARG A 299 8.19 -25.14 22.51
C ARG A 299 7.50 -26.40 21.98
N ASN A 300 6.45 -26.20 21.19
CA ASN A 300 5.68 -27.22 20.50
C ASN A 300 5.61 -26.88 18.98
N PRO A 301 5.07 -27.77 18.12
CA PRO A 301 4.89 -27.47 16.69
C PRO A 301 4.05 -26.22 16.42
N ILE A 302 3.17 -25.85 17.36
CA ILE A 302 2.37 -24.63 17.35
C ILE A 302 3.26 -23.37 17.38
N LEU A 303 4.30 -23.35 18.20
CA LEU A 303 5.24 -22.22 18.27
C LEU A 303 5.93 -21.97 16.92
N LYS A 304 6.20 -23.02 16.13
CA LYS A 304 6.79 -22.86 14.80
C LYS A 304 5.87 -22.10 13.84
N PHE A 305 4.57 -22.44 13.79
CA PHE A 305 3.60 -21.68 12.98
C PHE A 305 3.46 -20.23 13.44
N PHE A 306 3.53 -19.98 14.75
CA PHE A 306 3.58 -18.61 15.28
C PHE A 306 4.82 -17.87 14.76
N LEU A 307 6.02 -18.44 14.92
CA LEU A 307 7.27 -17.82 14.48
C LEU A 307 7.32 -17.61 12.96
N ASP A 308 6.78 -18.53 12.16
CA ASP A 308 6.70 -18.40 10.71
C ASP A 308 5.71 -17.29 10.28
N ALA A 309 4.71 -16.97 11.11
CA ALA A 309 3.76 -15.90 10.87
C ALA A 309 4.30 -14.51 11.25
N VAL A 310 5.19 -14.41 12.24
CA VAL A 310 5.80 -13.15 12.72
C VAL A 310 6.36 -12.26 11.59
N PRO A 311 7.24 -12.74 10.69
CA PRO A 311 7.81 -11.90 9.65
C PRO A 311 6.78 -11.41 8.61
N MET A 312 5.58 -11.99 8.57
CA MET A 312 4.50 -11.62 7.64
C MET A 312 3.50 -10.60 8.22
N LEU A 313 3.63 -10.24 9.50
CA LEU A 313 2.71 -9.32 10.17
C LEU A 313 2.90 -7.88 9.67
N GLY A 314 4.15 -7.42 9.55
CA GLY A 314 4.45 -6.06 9.10
C GLY A 314 3.92 -4.96 10.01
N THR A 315 3.86 -5.22 11.31
CA THR A 315 3.45 -4.26 12.34
C THR A 315 4.65 -3.82 13.16
N LYS A 316 4.56 -2.65 13.82
CA LYS A 316 5.57 -2.20 14.80
C LYS A 316 5.89 -3.29 15.83
N ALA A 317 4.87 -3.92 16.40
CA ALA A 317 5.03 -4.97 17.39
C ALA A 317 5.83 -6.17 16.86
N SER A 318 5.55 -6.60 15.62
CA SER A 318 6.30 -7.68 14.98
C SER A 318 7.75 -7.33 14.71
N LEU A 319 8.05 -6.08 14.30
CA LEU A 319 9.41 -5.65 14.02
C LEU A 319 10.25 -5.56 15.30
N ARG A 320 9.64 -5.13 16.42
CA ARG A 320 10.28 -5.18 17.73
C ARG A 320 10.65 -6.62 18.12
N LEU A 321 9.71 -7.56 17.97
CA LEU A 321 9.96 -8.97 18.27
C LEU A 321 11.06 -9.57 17.37
N ILE A 322 11.01 -9.32 16.05
CA ILE A 322 12.05 -9.73 15.09
C ILE A 322 13.42 -9.19 15.53
N THR A 323 13.47 -7.89 15.85
CA THR A 323 14.70 -7.24 16.28
C THR A 323 15.26 -7.85 17.56
N ASN A 324 14.41 -8.10 18.56
CA ASN A 324 14.79 -8.75 19.80
C ASN A 324 15.33 -10.16 19.57
N LEU A 325 14.61 -11.00 18.81
CA LEU A 325 15.00 -12.39 18.54
C LEU A 325 16.33 -12.49 17.77
N ILE A 326 16.57 -11.61 16.81
CA ILE A 326 17.84 -11.55 16.07
C ILE A 326 18.96 -11.01 16.97
N ASN A 327 18.70 -9.97 17.76
CA ASN A 327 19.71 -9.38 18.66
C ASN A 327 20.14 -10.33 19.78
N MET A 328 19.19 -11.04 20.38
CA MET A 328 19.44 -12.10 21.38
C MET A 328 20.01 -13.36 20.74
N LYS A 329 20.12 -13.38 19.41
CA LYS A 329 20.59 -14.51 18.63
C LYS A 329 19.74 -15.77 18.92
N GLU A 330 18.44 -15.62 19.10
CA GLU A 330 17.49 -16.74 19.12
C GLU A 330 17.16 -17.20 17.69
N VAL A 331 17.13 -16.26 16.75
CA VAL A 331 17.02 -16.51 15.30
C VAL A 331 18.35 -16.12 14.65
N ARG A 332 18.97 -17.02 13.89
CA ARG A 332 20.32 -16.84 13.31
C ARG A 332 20.41 -17.40 11.88
N GLY A 333 21.51 -17.07 11.21
CA GLY A 333 21.87 -17.65 9.92
C GLY A 333 20.81 -17.42 8.85
N MET A 334 20.44 -18.49 8.14
CA MET A 334 19.49 -18.40 7.02
C MET A 334 18.09 -17.96 7.45
N GLU A 335 17.61 -18.38 8.63
CA GLU A 335 16.28 -17.99 9.13
C GLU A 335 16.23 -16.49 9.43
N ALA A 336 17.26 -15.95 10.09
CA ALA A 336 17.39 -14.50 10.33
C ALA A 336 17.42 -13.73 9.01
N ASN A 337 18.19 -14.20 8.02
CA ASN A 337 18.26 -13.54 6.72
C ASN A 337 16.91 -13.55 6.00
N MET A 338 16.14 -14.65 6.05
CA MET A 338 14.79 -14.70 5.50
C MET A 338 13.85 -13.70 6.19
N TRP A 339 13.97 -13.51 7.50
CA TRP A 339 13.15 -12.53 8.21
C TRP A 339 13.55 -11.09 7.85
N LEU A 340 14.84 -10.82 7.71
CA LEU A 340 15.33 -9.50 7.31
C LEU A 340 14.90 -9.11 5.89
N THR A 341 14.74 -10.07 4.97
CA THR A 341 14.22 -9.75 3.63
C THR A 341 12.75 -9.35 3.65
N THR A 342 11.95 -9.79 4.64
CA THR A 342 10.52 -9.44 4.68
C THR A 342 10.26 -7.96 4.99
N LEU A 343 11.24 -7.27 5.58
CA LEU A 343 11.21 -5.81 5.77
C LEU A 343 10.93 -5.06 4.46
N SER A 344 11.44 -5.57 3.33
CA SER A 344 11.25 -4.97 2.01
C SER A 344 9.80 -5.03 1.50
N PHE A 345 8.94 -5.90 2.07
CA PHE A 345 7.54 -6.02 1.68
C PHE A 345 6.59 -5.11 2.48
N ILE A 346 7.11 -4.33 3.43
CA ILE A 346 6.34 -3.34 4.21
C ILE A 346 6.22 -2.04 3.40
N LYS A 347 4.99 -1.69 3.03
CA LYS A 347 4.71 -0.62 2.03
C LYS A 347 4.45 0.75 2.63
N ASP A 348 3.92 0.75 3.85
CA ASP A 348 3.53 1.94 4.57
C ASP A 348 4.13 1.89 5.97
N PRO A 349 5.47 1.81 6.05
CA PRO A 349 6.14 1.83 7.34
C PRO A 349 5.79 3.13 8.07
N THR A 350 5.66 3.05 9.39
CA THR A 350 5.59 4.24 10.23
C THR A 350 7.00 4.61 10.70
N LYS A 351 7.16 5.83 11.22
CA LYS A 351 8.43 6.27 11.79
C LYS A 351 8.86 5.40 12.97
N GLU A 352 7.90 4.95 13.79
CA GLU A 352 8.16 4.03 14.91
C GLU A 352 8.70 2.69 14.42
N MET A 353 8.20 2.17 13.29
CA MET A 353 8.69 0.92 12.70
C MET A 353 10.18 1.01 12.31
N LEU A 354 10.61 2.16 11.80
CA LEU A 354 12.02 2.42 11.48
C LEU A 354 12.90 2.47 12.74
N ASN A 355 12.37 3.06 13.82
CA ASN A 355 13.06 3.08 15.11
C ASN A 355 13.23 1.67 15.72
N GLU A 356 12.24 0.79 15.56
CA GLU A 356 12.34 -0.60 16.04
C GLU A 356 13.45 -1.39 15.33
N VAL A 357 13.69 -1.16 14.03
CA VAL A 357 14.70 -1.91 13.26
C VAL A 357 16.09 -1.27 13.28
N LYS A 358 16.23 -0.03 13.74
CA LYS A 358 17.52 0.67 13.86
C LYS A 358 18.61 -0.17 14.56
N PRO A 359 18.35 -0.87 15.69
CA PRO A 359 19.36 -1.68 16.36
C PRO A 359 19.93 -2.82 15.51
N LEU A 360 19.22 -3.26 14.46
CA LEU A 360 19.70 -4.32 13.56
C LEU A 360 20.89 -3.88 12.71
N ILE A 361 21.06 -2.58 12.43
CA ILE A 361 22.17 -2.07 11.61
C ILE A 361 23.27 -1.40 12.43
N SER A 362 23.01 -1.09 13.71
CA SER A 362 23.97 -0.42 14.59
C SER A 362 25.17 -1.29 14.98
N SER A 363 25.04 -2.63 14.99
CA SER A 363 26.15 -3.53 15.32
C SER A 363 26.99 -3.91 14.09
N GLU A 364 28.28 -4.19 14.29
CA GLU A 364 29.17 -4.67 13.21
C GLU A 364 28.77 -6.07 12.71
N ASP A 365 28.24 -6.94 13.58
CA ASP A 365 27.92 -8.35 13.27
C ASP A 365 26.61 -8.57 12.47
N LYS A 366 25.95 -7.51 11.97
CA LYS A 366 24.59 -7.59 11.39
C LYS A 366 24.47 -6.82 10.08
N GLU A 367 25.45 -7.02 9.22
CA GLU A 367 25.48 -6.36 7.90
C GLU A 367 24.35 -6.82 6.98
N GLU A 368 23.80 -8.00 7.21
CA GLU A 368 22.71 -8.61 6.44
C GLU A 368 21.40 -7.81 6.57
N ALA A 369 21.22 -7.06 7.65
CA ALA A 369 20.03 -6.25 7.88
C ALA A 369 19.98 -4.99 7.02
N MET A 370 21.12 -4.50 6.50
CA MET A 370 21.19 -3.20 5.84
C MET A 370 20.29 -3.11 4.60
N LEU A 371 20.19 -4.18 3.80
CA LEU A 371 19.37 -4.19 2.58
C LEU A 371 17.87 -4.13 2.90
N GLY A 372 17.42 -4.86 3.93
CA GLY A 372 16.03 -4.85 4.38
C GLY A 372 15.65 -3.51 5.01
N VAL A 373 16.50 -2.99 5.90
CA VAL A 373 16.28 -1.70 6.58
C VAL A 373 16.31 -0.53 5.59
N SER A 374 17.27 -0.50 4.65
CA SER A 374 17.32 0.56 3.63
C SER A 374 16.10 0.56 2.70
N SER A 375 15.57 -0.63 2.36
CA SER A 375 14.33 -0.73 1.58
C SER A 375 13.13 -0.20 2.36
N LEU A 376 13.08 -0.42 3.68
CA LEU A 376 12.06 0.13 4.57
C LEU A 376 12.14 1.66 4.65
N VAL A 377 13.36 2.21 4.75
CA VAL A 377 13.60 3.67 4.70
C VAL A 377 13.08 4.26 3.39
N TYR A 378 13.41 3.64 2.25
CA TYR A 378 12.91 4.11 0.95
C TYR A 378 11.38 4.09 0.86
N ALA A 379 10.74 3.03 1.35
CA ALA A 379 9.28 2.94 1.37
C ALA A 379 8.63 4.06 2.20
N TYR A 380 9.27 4.45 3.32
CA TYR A 380 8.83 5.58 4.15
C TYR A 380 9.04 6.92 3.44
N CYS A 381 10.26 7.19 2.96
CA CYS A 381 10.65 8.47 2.36
C CYS A 381 10.00 8.75 1.01
N LYS A 382 9.45 7.73 0.34
CA LYS A 382 8.64 7.92 -0.86
C LYS A 382 7.34 8.69 -0.59
N LYS A 383 6.84 8.68 0.64
CA LYS A 383 5.56 9.32 1.03
C LYS A 383 5.72 10.47 2.03
N ASN A 384 6.90 10.60 2.63
CA ASN A 384 7.19 11.54 3.71
C ASN A 384 8.49 12.27 3.40
N GLU A 385 8.59 13.53 3.84
CA GLU A 385 9.82 14.31 3.71
C GLU A 385 10.88 13.80 4.71
N CYS A 386 11.99 13.25 4.19
CA CYS A 386 13.05 12.66 5.01
C CYS A 386 14.30 13.54 5.16
N GLU A 387 14.45 14.61 4.37
CA GLU A 387 15.69 15.39 4.30
C GLU A 387 16.11 15.98 5.65
N ASN A 388 15.13 16.38 6.47
CA ASN A 388 15.36 17.01 7.77
C ASN A 388 15.00 16.11 8.96
N ASP A 389 14.72 14.82 8.73
CA ASP A 389 14.34 13.90 9.80
C ASP A 389 15.59 13.29 10.47
N VAL A 390 15.82 13.65 11.74
CA VAL A 390 16.98 13.22 12.53
C VAL A 390 17.04 11.71 12.72
N ASP A 391 15.90 11.04 12.86
CA ASP A 391 15.85 9.60 13.09
C ASP A 391 16.23 8.84 11.81
N ILE A 392 15.71 9.30 10.67
CA ILE A 392 16.06 8.76 9.35
C ILE A 392 17.54 9.02 9.04
N ALA A 393 18.00 10.24 9.26
CA ALA A 393 19.40 10.61 9.07
C ALA A 393 20.33 9.73 9.92
N SER A 394 19.94 9.40 11.15
CA SER A 394 20.72 8.52 12.04
C SER A 394 20.78 7.07 11.54
N ILE A 395 19.68 6.54 11.01
CA ILE A 395 19.65 5.19 10.40
C ILE A 395 20.57 5.14 9.17
N VAL A 396 20.46 6.14 8.29
CA VAL A 396 21.29 6.20 7.08
C VAL A 396 22.76 6.43 7.42
N ALA A 397 23.06 7.27 8.41
CA ALA A 397 24.42 7.48 8.92
C ALA A 397 25.06 6.16 9.40
N SER A 398 24.30 5.29 10.06
CA SER A 398 24.81 3.96 10.49
C SER A 398 25.21 3.05 9.32
N ILE A 399 24.62 3.25 8.13
CA ILE A 399 25.02 2.56 6.90
C ILE A 399 26.24 3.26 6.28
N GLU A 400 26.23 4.59 6.26
CA GLU A 400 27.32 5.42 5.74
C GLU A 400 28.65 5.18 6.47
N ASP A 401 28.63 5.11 7.80
CA ASP A 401 29.82 4.92 8.64
C ASP A 401 30.60 3.64 8.28
N LYS A 402 29.90 2.62 7.76
CA LYS A 402 30.47 1.32 7.39
C LYS A 402 31.26 1.36 6.08
N ILE A 403 31.17 2.44 5.30
CA ILE A 403 32.03 2.69 4.13
C ILE A 403 33.45 3.10 4.57
N GLY A 404 33.55 3.77 5.72
CA GLY A 404 34.79 4.31 6.25
C GLY A 404 35.24 5.60 5.56
N VAL A 405 36.16 6.30 6.23
CA VAL A 405 36.66 7.61 5.79
C VAL A 405 37.37 7.51 4.44
N GLY A 406 36.95 8.33 3.48
CA GLY A 406 37.61 8.42 2.18
C GLY A 406 37.48 7.17 1.29
N CYS A 407 36.65 6.20 1.67
CA CYS A 407 36.44 4.94 0.93
C CYS A 407 37.72 4.15 0.68
N TYR A 408 38.45 3.85 1.76
CA TYR A 408 39.59 2.94 1.72
C TYR A 408 39.10 1.49 1.73
N VAL A 409 39.57 0.68 0.78
CA VAL A 409 39.11 -0.71 0.60
C VAL A 409 40.28 -1.69 0.63
N ASP A 410 40.15 -2.72 1.44
CA ASP A 410 41.04 -3.87 1.53
C ASP A 410 40.24 -5.19 1.47
N LYS A 411 40.94 -6.32 1.63
CA LYS A 411 40.31 -7.66 1.57
C LYS A 411 39.33 -7.92 2.72
N ASN A 412 39.51 -7.27 3.87
CA ASN A 412 38.70 -7.50 5.06
C ASN A 412 37.41 -6.68 5.04
N ASN A 413 37.42 -5.49 4.42
CA ASN A 413 36.25 -4.60 4.41
C ASN A 413 35.49 -4.54 3.07
N LEU A 414 36.01 -5.15 1.99
CA LEU A 414 35.40 -5.12 0.65
C LEU A 414 33.89 -5.46 0.66
N GLY A 415 33.52 -6.56 1.32
CA GLY A 415 32.12 -6.99 1.41
C GLY A 415 31.22 -6.00 2.15
N LYS A 416 31.72 -5.44 3.26
CA LYS A 416 31.05 -4.42 4.09
C LYS A 416 30.81 -3.14 3.28
N VAL A 417 31.82 -2.67 2.57
CA VAL A 417 31.72 -1.46 1.72
C VAL A 417 30.71 -1.65 0.58
N ILE A 418 30.77 -2.78 -0.13
CA ILE A 418 29.82 -3.07 -1.22
C ILE A 418 28.38 -3.14 -0.70
N ARG A 419 28.13 -3.84 0.41
CA ARG A 419 26.79 -3.92 1.02
C ARG A 419 26.26 -2.56 1.45
N SER A 420 27.12 -1.72 2.03
CA SER A 420 26.77 -0.37 2.47
C SER A 420 26.37 0.50 1.27
N LEU A 421 27.17 0.51 0.20
CA LEU A 421 26.87 1.26 -1.03
C LEU A 421 25.55 0.81 -1.68
N ARG A 422 25.28 -0.50 -1.74
CA ARG A 422 24.01 -1.03 -2.25
C ARG A 422 22.82 -0.61 -1.40
N SER A 423 22.99 -0.62 -0.07
CA SER A 423 21.95 -0.22 0.88
C SER A 423 21.65 1.27 0.76
N LEU A 424 22.65 2.13 0.58
CA LEU A 424 22.43 3.56 0.31
C LEU A 424 21.69 3.78 -1.01
N GLY A 425 22.04 3.02 -2.06
CA GLY A 425 21.29 3.03 -3.31
C GLY A 425 19.82 2.60 -3.14
N ASN A 426 19.56 1.61 -2.30
CA ASN A 426 18.20 1.14 -1.99
C ASN A 426 17.41 2.16 -1.18
N ALA A 427 18.04 2.81 -0.20
CA ALA A 427 17.41 3.87 0.60
C ALA A 427 16.99 5.06 -0.28
N GLY A 428 17.68 5.29 -1.41
CA GLY A 428 17.41 6.42 -2.30
C GLY A 428 17.70 7.77 -1.66
N PHE A 429 18.37 7.79 -0.51
CA PHE A 429 18.66 8.98 0.29
C PHE A 429 20.07 8.82 0.90
N VAL A 430 20.85 9.89 0.86
CA VAL A 430 22.20 9.98 1.42
C VAL A 430 22.24 11.25 2.26
N SER A 431 22.73 11.14 3.50
CA SER A 431 22.74 12.24 4.46
C SER A 431 24.03 13.05 4.36
N ASN A 432 25.18 12.43 4.68
CA ASN A 432 26.44 13.15 4.82
C ASN A 432 27.57 12.62 3.93
N SER A 433 27.38 11.46 3.29
CA SER A 433 28.47 10.71 2.65
C SER A 433 28.61 10.91 1.15
N ILE A 434 27.97 11.93 0.56
CA ILE A 434 28.07 12.22 -0.89
C ILE A 434 29.53 12.31 -1.34
N ARG A 435 30.41 12.97 -0.56
CA ARG A 435 31.84 13.08 -0.89
C ARG A 435 32.55 11.74 -0.78
N THR A 436 32.28 10.94 0.25
CA THR A 436 32.89 9.62 0.44
C THR A 436 32.48 8.65 -0.66
N ILE A 437 31.19 8.61 -1.03
CA ILE A 437 30.67 7.79 -2.14
C ILE A 437 31.25 8.28 -3.46
N SER A 438 31.40 9.60 -3.64
CA SER A 438 32.09 10.17 -4.81
C SER A 438 33.55 9.70 -4.87
N ASN A 439 34.25 9.62 -3.75
CA ASN A 439 35.60 9.05 -3.72
C ASN A 439 35.62 7.55 -4.04
N CYS A 440 34.61 6.79 -3.60
CA CYS A 440 34.48 5.38 -3.95
C CYS A 440 34.44 5.14 -5.46
N MET A 441 33.73 6.02 -6.20
CA MET A 441 33.61 5.90 -7.67
C MET A 441 34.84 6.43 -8.42
N THR A 442 35.50 7.50 -7.96
CA THR A 442 36.57 8.16 -8.73
C THR A 442 37.97 7.63 -8.45
N LYS A 443 38.25 7.09 -7.26
CA LYS A 443 39.56 6.52 -6.93
C LYS A 443 39.85 5.29 -7.77
N ARG A 444 40.89 5.35 -8.60
CA ARG A 444 41.24 4.28 -9.56
C ARG A 444 41.86 3.07 -8.87
N GLU A 445 42.40 3.26 -7.66
CA GLU A 445 42.96 2.20 -6.82
C GLU A 445 41.89 1.28 -6.24
N ASN A 446 40.64 1.75 -6.15
CA ASN A 446 39.55 0.95 -5.64
C ASN A 446 39.18 -0.19 -6.61
N PRO A 447 38.80 -1.37 -6.08
CA PRO A 447 38.30 -2.46 -6.92
C PRO A 447 37.12 -2.00 -7.79
N THR A 448 37.08 -2.47 -9.04
CA THR A 448 36.00 -2.17 -9.99
C THR A 448 34.62 -2.36 -9.36
N GLU A 449 34.42 -3.45 -8.61
CA GLU A 449 33.14 -3.76 -7.93
C GLU A 449 32.69 -2.64 -6.97
N VAL A 450 33.61 -2.01 -6.26
CA VAL A 450 33.34 -0.88 -5.35
C VAL A 450 32.96 0.36 -6.15
N ARG A 451 33.75 0.67 -7.18
CA ARG A 451 33.51 1.83 -8.04
C ARG A 451 32.11 1.75 -8.67
N LEU A 452 31.75 0.57 -9.19
CA LEU A 452 30.43 0.31 -9.78
C LEU A 452 29.30 0.35 -8.74
N SER A 453 29.50 -0.22 -7.56
CA SER A 453 28.51 -0.16 -6.48
C SER A 453 28.25 1.29 -6.03
N ALA A 454 29.29 2.13 -6.00
CA ALA A 454 29.17 3.55 -5.69
C ALA A 454 28.44 4.34 -6.78
N ILE A 455 28.68 4.02 -8.05
CA ILE A 455 27.91 4.58 -9.18
C ILE A 455 26.43 4.23 -9.03
N GLN A 456 26.10 2.97 -8.75
CA GLN A 456 24.72 2.52 -8.55
C GLN A 456 24.05 3.17 -7.34
N ALA A 457 24.80 3.55 -6.30
CA ALA A 457 24.25 4.24 -5.14
C ALA A 457 23.68 5.64 -5.48
N PHE A 458 24.17 6.28 -6.55
CA PHE A 458 23.70 7.61 -6.98
C PHE A 458 22.51 7.60 -7.95
N ARG A 459 21.99 6.41 -8.32
CA ARG A 459 20.94 6.25 -9.36
C ARG A 459 19.66 7.06 -9.12
N HIS A 460 19.35 7.41 -7.86
CA HIS A 460 18.17 8.21 -7.50
C HIS A 460 18.48 9.67 -7.17
N ASN A 461 19.74 10.04 -6.95
CA ASN A 461 20.11 11.31 -6.32
C ASN A 461 20.87 12.27 -7.25
N VAL A 462 21.87 11.78 -8.01
CA VAL A 462 22.77 12.70 -8.73
C VAL A 462 23.30 12.09 -10.04
N LEU A 463 22.45 12.00 -11.07
CA LEU A 463 22.86 11.53 -12.40
C LEU A 463 23.99 12.36 -13.02
N SER A 464 24.07 13.66 -12.71
CA SER A 464 25.16 14.54 -13.18
C SER A 464 26.54 14.09 -12.68
N ARG A 465 26.65 13.53 -11.47
CA ARG A 465 27.93 13.00 -10.95
C ARG A 465 28.38 11.77 -11.73
N VAL A 466 27.44 10.87 -12.05
CA VAL A 466 27.73 9.66 -12.86
C VAL A 466 28.22 10.06 -14.25
N ARG A 467 27.62 11.11 -14.85
CA ARG A 467 28.07 11.67 -16.13
C ARG A 467 29.50 12.22 -16.05
N ASN A 468 29.82 13.01 -15.04
CA ASN A 468 31.17 13.58 -14.88
C ASN A 468 32.24 12.48 -14.70
N VAL A 469 31.89 11.37 -14.05
CA VAL A 469 32.77 10.19 -13.98
C VAL A 469 33.03 9.65 -15.39
N LEU A 470 32.00 9.48 -16.21
CA LEU A 470 32.15 8.96 -17.57
C LEU A 470 33.07 9.82 -18.45
N GLU A 471 32.98 11.15 -18.36
CA GLU A 471 33.81 12.07 -19.16
C GLU A 471 35.31 11.94 -18.82
N SER A 472 35.63 11.74 -17.55
CA SER A 472 37.01 11.64 -17.03
C SER A 472 37.53 10.20 -16.88
N GLU A 473 36.71 9.18 -17.15
CA GLU A 473 37.07 7.77 -16.94
C GLU A 473 38.04 7.25 -18.00
N GLU A 474 39.12 6.59 -17.59
CA GLU A 474 40.10 5.97 -18.49
C GLU A 474 40.09 4.45 -18.40
N VAL A 475 39.55 3.89 -17.31
CA VAL A 475 39.47 2.44 -17.11
C VAL A 475 38.27 1.90 -17.88
N ASN A 476 38.53 1.19 -18.98
CA ASN A 476 37.48 0.57 -19.80
C ASN A 476 36.49 -0.28 -18.98
N GLN A 477 36.93 -0.97 -17.92
CA GLN A 477 36.00 -1.73 -17.08
C GLN A 477 34.87 -0.85 -16.51
N VAL A 478 35.18 0.36 -16.05
CA VAL A 478 34.16 1.26 -15.50
C VAL A 478 33.46 2.03 -16.61
N GLY A 479 34.21 2.54 -17.58
CA GLY A 479 33.67 3.32 -18.70
C GLY A 479 32.64 2.54 -19.52
N SER A 480 32.96 1.31 -19.94
CA SER A 480 32.05 0.45 -20.70
C SER A 480 30.79 0.10 -19.90
N TYR A 481 30.91 -0.05 -18.57
CA TYR A 481 29.77 -0.29 -17.71
C TYR A 481 28.85 0.92 -17.64
N VAL A 482 29.39 2.10 -17.32
CA VAL A 482 28.59 3.32 -17.18
C VAL A 482 27.95 3.69 -18.52
N TRP A 483 28.71 3.60 -19.62
CA TRP A 483 28.20 3.83 -20.97
C TRP A 483 27.03 2.91 -21.29
N SER A 484 27.21 1.58 -21.20
CA SER A 484 26.13 0.63 -21.49
C SER A 484 24.90 0.81 -20.60
N HIS A 485 25.09 1.09 -19.31
CA HIS A 485 23.97 1.31 -18.39
C HIS A 485 23.17 2.57 -18.76
N LEU A 486 23.83 3.69 -19.06
CA LEU A 486 23.15 4.92 -19.46
C LEU A 486 22.45 4.76 -20.81
N THR A 487 23.07 4.10 -21.79
CA THR A 487 22.45 3.81 -23.10
C THR A 487 21.20 2.94 -22.94
N ASN A 488 21.29 1.86 -22.17
CA ASN A 488 20.15 0.99 -21.90
C ASN A 488 19.00 1.75 -21.21
N LEU A 489 19.30 2.68 -20.29
CA LEU A 489 18.29 3.54 -19.67
C LEU A 489 17.64 4.54 -20.65
N MET A 490 18.36 4.99 -21.68
CA MET A 490 17.78 5.83 -22.74
C MET A 490 16.85 5.02 -23.66
N GLU A 491 17.12 3.73 -23.85
CA GLU A 491 16.39 2.88 -24.80
C GLU A 491 15.25 2.09 -24.16
N THR A 492 15.27 1.88 -22.84
CA THR A 492 14.30 1.03 -22.11
C THR A 492 12.83 1.36 -22.40
N SER A 493 12.04 0.29 -22.51
CA SER A 493 10.57 0.33 -22.58
C SER A 493 9.91 0.03 -21.23
N SER A 494 10.70 -0.19 -20.17
CA SER A 494 10.18 -0.43 -18.82
C SER A 494 9.43 0.81 -18.28
N PRO A 495 8.16 0.69 -17.85
CA PRO A 495 7.40 1.77 -17.24
C PRO A 495 8.10 2.39 -16.02
N LEU A 496 8.79 1.59 -15.20
CA LEU A 496 9.51 2.08 -14.01
C LEU A 496 10.64 3.05 -14.33
N LYS A 497 11.22 2.93 -15.51
CA LYS A 497 12.43 3.65 -15.90
C LYS A 497 12.15 4.83 -16.82
N GLN A 498 10.87 5.10 -17.16
CA GLN A 498 10.52 6.20 -18.07
C GLN A 498 10.87 7.58 -17.51
N ASP A 499 10.70 7.81 -16.21
CA ASP A 499 11.09 9.08 -15.59
C ASP A 499 12.61 9.31 -15.68
N ILE A 500 13.39 8.25 -15.43
CA ILE A 500 14.87 8.29 -15.53
C ILE A 500 15.29 8.52 -16.99
N LYS A 501 14.64 7.84 -17.94
CA LYS A 501 14.88 8.02 -19.38
C LYS A 501 14.70 9.47 -19.78
N ASN A 502 13.61 10.12 -19.35
CA ASN A 502 13.34 11.53 -19.65
C ASN A 502 14.44 12.47 -19.09
N ILE A 503 15.01 12.16 -17.93
CA ILE A 503 16.12 12.94 -17.35
C ILE A 503 17.43 12.76 -18.13
N ILE A 504 17.67 11.57 -18.70
CA ILE A 504 18.92 11.27 -19.41
C ILE A 504 18.90 11.81 -20.85
N ASN A 505 17.73 11.78 -21.52
CA ASN A 505 17.58 12.03 -22.96
C ASN A 505 18.04 13.44 -23.42
N ASP A 506 18.21 14.38 -22.49
CA ASP A 506 18.59 15.76 -22.79
C ASP A 506 20.07 15.98 -23.14
N GLN A 507 20.97 15.00 -22.99
CA GLN A 507 22.40 15.21 -23.23
C GLN A 507 23.14 14.00 -23.80
N ALA A 508 23.75 14.19 -24.98
CA ALA A 508 24.54 13.17 -25.67
C ALA A 508 25.78 12.75 -24.86
N LEU A 509 25.98 11.44 -24.74
CA LEU A 509 27.20 10.88 -24.19
C LEU A 509 28.35 11.05 -25.21
N LYS A 510 29.45 11.71 -24.83
CA LYS A 510 30.49 12.18 -25.78
C LYS A 510 31.68 11.25 -25.97
N LYS A 511 31.91 10.33 -25.03
CA LYS A 511 33.13 9.50 -24.95
C LYS A 511 32.81 8.03 -25.12
N GLU A 512 33.30 7.44 -26.20
CA GLU A 512 33.14 6.02 -26.50
C GLU A 512 34.17 5.16 -25.75
N PHE A 513 33.78 3.92 -25.42
CA PHE A 513 34.60 2.93 -24.72
C PHE A 513 34.58 1.60 -25.47
N ASP A 514 35.55 0.73 -25.20
CA ASP A 514 35.57 -0.60 -25.80
C ASP A 514 34.42 -1.47 -25.24
N LEU A 515 33.55 -1.91 -26.13
CA LEU A 515 32.37 -2.70 -25.80
C LEU A 515 32.53 -4.19 -26.14
N GLU A 516 33.73 -4.77 -26.03
CA GLU A 516 33.93 -6.22 -26.08
C GLU A 516 33.23 -6.98 -24.92
N LYS A 517 32.27 -7.85 -25.26
CA LYS A 517 31.29 -8.46 -24.33
C LYS A 517 31.88 -9.34 -23.24
N LEU A 518 32.95 -10.06 -23.54
CA LEU A 518 33.58 -11.05 -22.65
C LEU A 518 34.77 -10.50 -21.88
N LYS A 519 35.08 -9.21 -22.05
CA LYS A 519 36.27 -8.57 -21.50
C LYS A 519 35.95 -7.39 -20.60
N TYR A 520 34.98 -6.57 -20.97
CA TYR A 520 34.65 -5.35 -20.23
C TYR A 520 33.27 -5.39 -19.60
N SER A 521 33.22 -4.97 -18.32
CA SER A 521 32.01 -4.87 -17.50
C SER A 521 30.93 -4.05 -18.20
N ARG A 522 29.67 -4.47 -18.03
CA ARG A 522 28.52 -3.87 -18.70
C ARG A 522 27.20 -4.16 -18.02
N ASN A 523 26.25 -3.28 -18.30
CA ASN A 523 24.85 -3.54 -18.05
C ASN A 523 24.21 -4.12 -19.32
N TYR A 524 23.36 -5.12 -19.13
CA TYR A 524 22.47 -5.65 -20.15
C TYR A 524 21.04 -5.32 -19.74
N GLU A 525 20.28 -4.72 -20.63
CA GLU A 525 18.85 -4.48 -20.42
C GLU A 525 18.10 -5.00 -21.63
N GLY A 526 17.01 -5.70 -21.36
CA GLY A 526 16.03 -6.03 -22.37
C GLY A 526 14.65 -5.79 -21.78
N SER A 527 13.83 -5.02 -22.47
CA SER A 527 12.48 -4.71 -22.01
C SER A 527 11.50 -4.75 -23.16
N PHE A 528 10.28 -5.19 -22.88
CA PHE A 528 9.14 -5.00 -23.77
C PHE A 528 7.94 -4.57 -22.95
N PHE A 529 7.10 -3.70 -23.54
CA PHE A 529 5.85 -3.28 -22.94
C PHE A 529 4.73 -3.26 -23.99
N LEU A 530 3.67 -4.02 -23.72
CA LEU A 530 2.47 -4.06 -24.53
C LEU A 530 1.45 -3.10 -23.95
N GLU A 531 1.43 -1.87 -24.46
CA GLU A 531 0.43 -0.85 -24.08
C GLU A 531 -1.00 -1.38 -24.17
N LYS A 532 -1.26 -2.26 -25.15
CA LYS A 532 -2.59 -2.82 -25.36
C LYS A 532 -3.12 -3.64 -24.17
N LEU A 533 -2.23 -4.30 -23.45
CA LEU A 533 -2.55 -5.15 -22.29
C LEU A 533 -2.10 -4.50 -20.97
N ASN A 534 -1.40 -3.37 -21.03
CA ASN A 534 -0.75 -2.73 -19.90
C ASN A 534 0.15 -3.72 -19.12
N THR A 535 0.87 -4.54 -19.91
CA THR A 535 1.72 -5.64 -19.44
C THR A 535 3.05 -5.57 -20.16
N GLY A 536 4.13 -5.81 -19.44
CA GLY A 536 5.48 -5.90 -19.97
C GLY A 536 6.36 -6.79 -19.11
N ALA A 537 7.58 -6.98 -19.57
CA ALA A 537 8.63 -7.52 -18.74
C ALA A 537 9.94 -6.85 -19.10
N SER A 538 10.81 -6.77 -18.11
CA SER A 538 12.17 -6.28 -18.26
C SER A 538 13.14 -7.21 -17.53
N ILE A 539 14.30 -7.39 -18.13
CA ILE A 539 15.46 -7.99 -17.52
C ILE A 539 16.58 -6.96 -17.51
N ASP A 540 17.20 -6.77 -16.35
CA ASP A 540 18.35 -5.91 -16.14
C ASP A 540 19.46 -6.75 -15.50
N SER A 541 20.64 -6.78 -16.09
CA SER A 541 21.75 -7.59 -15.59
C SER A 541 23.05 -6.80 -15.57
N ASN A 542 23.62 -6.68 -14.38
CA ASN A 542 24.93 -6.06 -14.19
C ASN A 542 26.01 -7.14 -14.16
N VAL A 543 26.90 -7.13 -15.15
CA VAL A 543 28.01 -8.09 -15.27
C VAL A 543 29.34 -7.36 -15.10
N VAL A 544 30.11 -7.76 -14.10
CA VAL A 544 31.42 -7.21 -13.78
C VAL A 544 32.49 -8.21 -14.18
N TRP A 545 33.30 -7.84 -15.17
CA TRP A 545 34.36 -8.69 -15.70
C TRP A 545 35.68 -8.51 -14.95
N SER A 546 36.46 -9.59 -14.89
CA SER A 546 37.83 -9.54 -14.40
C SER A 546 38.74 -8.97 -15.48
N SER A 547 39.69 -8.10 -15.11
CA SER A 547 40.77 -7.70 -16.01
C SER A 547 41.86 -8.77 -16.17
N LYS A 548 41.78 -9.87 -15.39
CA LYS A 548 42.80 -10.92 -15.31
C LYS A 548 42.32 -12.28 -15.83
N SER A 549 41.04 -12.42 -16.17
CA SER A 549 40.47 -13.69 -16.62
C SER A 549 39.26 -13.47 -17.53
N PHE A 550 38.93 -14.47 -18.35
CA PHE A 550 37.72 -14.53 -19.18
C PHE A 550 36.48 -15.01 -18.40
N LEU A 551 36.50 -14.90 -17.07
CA LEU A 551 35.37 -15.21 -16.21
C LEU A 551 34.89 -13.93 -15.52
N PRO A 552 33.56 -13.72 -15.40
CA PRO A 552 33.04 -12.56 -14.70
C PRO A 552 33.29 -12.70 -13.20
N ARG A 553 33.66 -11.60 -12.55
CA ARG A 553 33.72 -11.53 -11.08
C ARG A 553 32.35 -11.57 -10.47
N SER A 554 31.35 -10.95 -11.11
CA SER A 554 29.98 -11.04 -10.65
C SER A 554 28.98 -10.85 -11.77
N ALA A 555 27.83 -11.50 -11.63
CA ALA A 555 26.66 -11.27 -12.47
C ALA A 555 25.43 -11.14 -11.58
N MET A 556 24.57 -10.16 -11.87
CA MET A 556 23.38 -9.85 -11.08
C MET A 556 22.17 -9.59 -11.99
N PRO A 557 21.54 -10.65 -12.53
CA PRO A 557 20.25 -10.55 -13.20
C PRO A 557 19.11 -10.19 -12.24
N ASN A 558 18.30 -9.23 -12.68
CA ASN A 558 17.05 -8.78 -12.08
C ASN A 558 15.95 -8.87 -13.13
N ILE A 559 14.85 -9.54 -12.80
CA ILE A 559 13.69 -9.72 -13.66
C ILE A 559 12.50 -9.01 -13.04
N THR A 560 11.93 -8.07 -13.79
CA THR A 560 10.76 -7.31 -13.40
C THR A 560 9.62 -7.55 -14.38
N PHE A 561 8.44 -7.87 -13.86
CA PHE A 561 7.21 -7.97 -14.63
C PHE A 561 6.35 -6.74 -14.40
N ASP A 562 5.96 -6.11 -15.49
CA ASP A 562 4.95 -5.06 -15.48
C ASP A 562 3.61 -5.75 -15.71
N LEU A 563 2.79 -5.82 -14.68
CA LEU A 563 1.45 -6.34 -14.79
C LEU A 563 0.55 -5.26 -14.25
N PHE A 564 -0.58 -5.01 -14.92
CA PHE A 564 -1.68 -4.32 -14.24
C PHE A 564 -1.40 -2.85 -13.90
N GLY A 565 -0.42 -2.23 -14.56
CA GLY A 565 0.05 -0.88 -14.25
C GLY A 565 0.91 -0.81 -12.98
N HIS A 566 1.43 -1.96 -12.55
CA HIS A 566 2.41 -2.12 -11.48
C HIS A 566 3.59 -2.90 -11.99
N SER A 567 4.73 -2.63 -11.39
CA SER A 567 5.97 -3.31 -11.73
C SER A 567 6.42 -4.10 -10.52
N VAL A 568 6.60 -5.39 -10.72
CA VAL A 568 6.95 -6.36 -9.68
C VAL A 568 8.30 -6.95 -10.04
N ASN A 569 9.30 -6.67 -9.22
CA ASN A 569 10.54 -7.43 -9.27
C ASN A 569 10.22 -8.87 -8.82
N LEU A 570 10.32 -9.81 -9.75
CA LEU A 570 10.00 -11.22 -9.51
C LEU A 570 11.22 -11.95 -8.93
N LEU A 571 12.41 -11.62 -9.42
CA LEU A 571 13.61 -12.36 -9.11
C LEU A 571 14.85 -11.49 -9.31
N GLU A 572 15.70 -11.45 -8.29
CA GLU A 572 17.07 -10.97 -8.40
C GLU A 572 18.00 -12.03 -7.81
N ILE A 573 18.84 -12.64 -8.64
CA ILE A 573 19.83 -13.64 -8.22
C ILE A 573 21.20 -13.15 -8.65
N GLY A 574 22.12 -13.01 -7.71
CA GLY A 574 23.49 -12.61 -8.00
C GLY A 574 24.50 -13.68 -7.61
N GLY A 575 25.55 -13.84 -8.42
CA GLY A 575 26.72 -14.64 -8.09
C GLY A 575 27.98 -13.78 -8.08
N ARG A 576 28.90 -14.06 -7.15
CA ARG A 576 30.27 -13.49 -7.13
C ARG A 576 31.28 -14.62 -7.09
N MET A 577 32.33 -14.51 -7.91
CA MET A 577 33.42 -15.46 -8.04
C MET A 577 34.74 -14.74 -7.79
N GLU A 578 35.56 -15.26 -6.90
CA GLU A 578 36.87 -14.73 -6.56
C GLU A 578 37.85 -15.90 -6.37
N GLY A 579 39.09 -15.76 -6.84
CA GLY A 579 40.14 -16.77 -6.67
C GLY A 579 40.12 -17.94 -7.65
N LEU A 580 39.40 -17.82 -8.77
CA LEU A 580 39.36 -18.78 -9.88
C LEU A 580 40.19 -18.35 -11.08
#